data_AF-A0A6F8VBL5-F1
#
_entry.id   AF-A0A6F8VBL5-F1
#
_cell.length_a   1.000
_cell.length_b   1.000
_cell.length_c   1.000
_cell.angle_alpha   90.00
_cell.angle_beta   90.00
_cell.angle_gamma   90.00
#
_symmetry.space_group_name_H-M   'P 1'
#
loop_
_entity.id
_entity.type
_entity.pdbx_description
1 polymer ?
#
loop_
_entity_poly.entity_id
_entity_poly.type
_entity_poly.pdbx_seq_one_letter_code
_entity_poly.pdbx_strand_id
1 'polypeptide(L)' 'MPDYIAHRDTWLSHENRKVSAGEEFSTVFPDVNGKPMRLSDNIELVKKGKKVVDAPPADGAPADDNLI' A
#
# COMPACT_ATOMS: atom_id res chain seq x y z
N MET A 1 -6.96 5.78 -12.26
CA MET A 1 -5.60 5.28 -11.98
C MET A 1 -5.73 3.89 -11.41
N PRO A 2 -4.80 2.95 -11.72
CA PRO A 2 -4.76 1.64 -11.10
C PRO A 2 -4.39 1.74 -9.62
N ASP A 3 -4.95 0.83 -8.82
CA ASP A 3 -4.73 0.72 -7.38
C ASP A 3 -3.77 -0.46 -7.11
N TYR A 4 -2.85 -0.28 -6.18
CA TYR A 4 -1.81 -1.25 -5.82
C TYR A 4 -1.72 -1.40 -4.31
N ILE A 5 -1.20 -2.54 -3.85
CA ILE A 5 -0.82 -2.77 -2.45
C ILE A 5 0.67 -3.07 -2.37
N ALA A 6 1.35 -2.47 -1.38
CA ALA A 6 2.74 -2.76 -1.08
C ALA A 6 2.84 -3.83 0.02
N HIS A 7 3.48 -4.97 -0.26
CA HIS A 7 3.72 -6.04 0.72
C HIS A 7 4.91 -5.76 1.65
N ARG A 8 5.71 -4.75 1.32
CA ARG A 8 6.87 -4.25 2.10
C ARG A 8 7.01 -2.76 1.90
N ASP A 9 7.62 -2.07 2.86
CA ASP A 9 8.05 -0.68 2.72
C ASP A 9 8.81 -0.49 1.40
N THR A 10 8.34 0.42 0.57
CA THR A 10 8.88 0.63 -0.77
C THR A 10 8.97 2.11 -1.10
N TRP A 11 9.99 2.47 -1.87
CA TRP A 11 10.15 3.83 -2.38
C TRP A 11 9.67 3.89 -3.83
N LEU A 12 8.73 4.79 -4.13
CA LEU A 12 8.27 5.08 -5.48
C LEU A 12 9.14 6.19 -6.07
N SER A 13 10.20 5.81 -6.78
CA SER A 13 11.19 6.77 -7.31
C SER A 13 10.61 7.81 -8.27
N HIS A 14 9.58 7.46 -9.05
CA HIS A 14 8.93 8.37 -10.00
C HIS A 14 8.04 9.42 -9.32
N GLU A 15 7.63 9.18 -8.08
CA GLU A 15 6.82 10.09 -7.25
C GLU A 15 7.59 10.66 -6.06
N ASN A 16 8.84 10.24 -5.85
CA ASN A 16 9.69 10.65 -4.73
C ASN A 16 8.98 10.51 -3.37
N ARG A 17 8.27 9.39 -3.15
CA ARG A 17 7.57 9.11 -1.89
C ARG A 17 7.77 7.68 -1.41
N LYS A 18 7.66 7.51 -0.09
CA LYS A 18 7.60 6.20 0.57
C LYS A 18 6.15 5.71 0.62
N VAL A 19 5.96 4.41 0.42
CA VAL A 19 4.72 3.69 0.68
C VAL A 19 5.03 2.61 1.70
N SER A 20 4.19 2.50 2.72
CA SER A 20 4.39 1.57 3.83
C SER A 20 3.90 0.16 3.49
N ALA A 21 4.42 -0.86 4.15
CA ALA A 21 3.88 -2.21 4.05
C ALA A 21 2.39 -2.25 4.44
N GLY A 22 1.57 -2.93 3.64
CA GLY A 22 0.11 -3.02 3.80
C GLY A 22 -0.68 -1.83 3.27
N GLU A 23 -0.02 -0.78 2.79
CA GLU A 23 -0.68 0.42 2.29
C GLU A 23 -1.19 0.22 0.85
N GLU A 24 -2.48 0.53 0.63
CA GLU A 24 -3.04 0.65 -0.71
C GLU A 24 -2.75 2.04 -1.28
N PHE A 25 -2.32 2.11 -2.53
CA PHE A 25 -1.98 3.36 -3.20
C PHE A 25 -2.36 3.33 -4.68
N SER A 26 -2.78 4.47 -5.22
CA SER A 26 -3.03 4.65 -6.65
C SER A 26 -1.84 5.33 -7.31
N THR A 27 -1.37 4.81 -8.44
CA THR A 27 -0.29 5.42 -9.23
C THR A 27 -0.36 4.96 -10.69
N VAL A 28 0.41 5.59 -11.57
CA VAL A 28 0.68 5.09 -12.92
C VAL A 28 2.19 4.96 -13.05
N PHE A 29 2.68 3.73 -13.15
CA PHE A 29 4.10 3.48 -13.39
C PHE A 29 4.45 3.85 -14.83
N PRO A 30 5.60 4.51 -15.07
CA PRO A 30 6.01 4.90 -16.41
C PRO A 30 6.42 3.68 -17.24
N ASP A 31 6.22 3.75 -18.56
CA ASP A 31 6.74 2.74 -19.47
C ASP A 31 8.26 2.87 -19.63
N VAL A 32 8.94 1.74 -19.77
CA VAL A 32 10.37 1.65 -20.06
C VAL A 32 10.54 1.18 -21.49
N ASN A 33 11.00 2.07 -22.39
CA ASN A 33 11.17 1.80 -23.82
C ASN A 33 9.88 1.27 -24.50
N GLY A 34 8.72 1.87 -24.17
CA GLY A 34 7.42 1.48 -24.71
C GLY A 34 6.88 0.15 -24.20
N LYS A 35 7.45 -0.39 -23.11
CA LYS A 35 6.97 -1.59 -22.43
C LYS A 35 6.59 -1.25 -20.98
N PRO A 36 5.56 -1.91 -20.41
CA PRO A 36 5.23 -1.73 -19.01
C PRO A 36 6.44 -1.98 -18.11
N MET A 37 6.66 -1.10 -17.15
CA MET A 37 7.69 -1.29 -16.13
C MET A 37 7.45 -2.61 -15.39
N ARG A 38 8.53 -3.37 -15.21
CA ARG A 38 8.51 -4.54 -14.32
C ARG A 38 8.48 -4.04 -12.88
N LEU A 39 7.37 -4.28 -12.20
CA LEU A 39 7.26 -4.03 -10.78
C LEU A 39 8.02 -5.12 -10.01
N SER A 40 8.56 -4.74 -8.86
CA SER A 40 9.15 -5.69 -7.92
C SER A 40 8.04 -6.53 -7.28
N ASP A 41 8.36 -7.76 -6.87
CA ASP A 41 7.41 -8.75 -6.34
C ASP A 41 6.68 -8.28 -5.06
N ASN A 42 7.09 -7.17 -4.46
CA ASN A 42 6.46 -6.55 -3.31
C ASN A 42 5.33 -5.57 -3.65
N ILE A 43 5.02 -5.32 -4.93
CA ILE A 43 3.91 -4.45 -5.34
C ILE A 43 2.92 -5.28 -6.17
N GLU A 44 1.65 -5.29 -5.76
CA GLU A 44 0.60 -6.05 -6.42
C GLU A 44 -0.54 -5.13 -6.87
N LEU A 45 -1.06 -5.37 -8.08
CA LEU A 45 -2.24 -4.65 -8.59
C LEU A 45 -3.49 -5.14 -7.84
N VAL A 46 -4.21 -4.22 -7.19
CA VAL A 46 -5.49 -4.50 -6.56
C VAL A 46 -6.53 -4.71 -7.65
N LYS A 47 -6.91 -5.97 -7.88
CA LYS A 47 -8.04 -6.30 -8.74
C LYS A 47 -9.32 -5.88 -8.02
N LYS A 48 -9.95 -4.79 -8.44
CA LYS A 48 -11.29 -4.38 -7.94
C LYS A 48 -12.25 -5.56 -8.06
N GLY A 49 -12.56 -6.16 -6.92
CA GLY A 49 -13.25 -7.44 -6.81
C GLY A 49 -13.04 -8.12 -5.44
N LYS A 50 -12.01 -7.74 -4.68
CA LYS A 50 -11.82 -8.21 -3.30
C LYS A 50 -11.63 -7.00 -2.37
N LYS A 51 -12.68 -6.72 -1.59
CA LYS A 51 -12.64 -5.76 -0.49
C LYS A 51 -11.75 -6.38 0.59
N VAL A 52 -10.49 -5.98 0.70
CA VAL A 52 -9.64 -6.40 1.82
C VAL A 52 -9.85 -5.36 2.92
N VAL A 53 -10.89 -5.59 3.72
CA VAL A 53 -10.99 -4.95 5.03
C VAL A 53 -9.98 -5.66 5.92
N ASP A 54 -8.80 -5.09 6.11
CA ASP A 54 -7.98 -5.30 7.31
C ASP A 54 -6.83 -4.28 7.29
N ALA A 55 -7.17 -3.03 7.61
CA ALA A 55 -6.19 -2.16 8.25
C ALA A 55 -6.06 -2.65 9.71
N PRO A 56 -4.86 -2.99 10.21
CA PRO A 56 -4.70 -3.23 11.64
C PRO A 56 -5.12 -1.95 12.39
N PRO A 57 -5.84 -2.06 13.52
CA PRO A 57 -6.12 -0.91 14.35
C PRO A 57 -4.80 -0.27 14.75
N ALA A 58 -4.69 1.04 14.55
CA ALA A 58 -3.57 1.81 15.07
C ALA A 58 -3.50 1.57 16.58
N ASP A 59 -2.41 0.94 17.02
CA ASP A 59 -2.03 0.82 18.42
C ASP A 59 -2.09 2.21 19.09
N GLY A 60 -2.86 2.32 20.17
CA GLY A 60 -2.69 3.41 21.13
C GLY A 60 -3.94 4.09 21.67
N ALA A 61 -4.74 3.37 22.47
CA ALA A 61 -5.41 3.97 23.62
C ALA A 61 -5.59 2.88 24.70
N PRO A 62 -4.91 2.95 25.86
CA PRO A 62 -5.24 2.07 26.95
C PRO A 62 -6.66 2.40 27.42
N ALA A 63 -7.48 1.36 27.56
CA ALA A 63 -8.71 1.46 28.32
C ALA A 63 -8.33 1.73 29.77
N ASP A 64 -8.54 2.96 30.23
CA ASP A 64 -8.59 3.27 31.66
C ASP A 64 -9.84 2.59 32.23
N ASP A 65 -9.68 1.30 32.54
CA ASP A 65 -10.54 0.54 33.42
C ASP A 65 -10.23 0.99 34.85
N ASN A 66 -10.95 2.02 35.31
CA ASN A 66 -11.01 2.35 36.73
C ASN A 66 -12.47 2.46 37.15
N LEU A 67 -13.06 1.27 37.28
CA LEU A 67 -14.15 1.01 38.21
C LEU A 67 -13.54 0.91 39.62
N ILE A 68 -13.80 1.90 40.48
CA ILE A 68 -14.15 1.87 41.92
C ILE A 68 -14.21 3.31 42.42
#